data_AF-A0A2H0BGT3-F1
#
_entry.id   AF-A0A2H0BGT3-F1
#
_cell.length_a   1.000
_cell.length_b   1.000
_cell.length_c   1.000
_cell.angle_alpha   90.00
_cell.angle_beta   90.00
_cell.angle_gamma   90.00
#
_symmetry.space_group_name_H-M   'P 1'
#
loop_
_entity.id
_entity.type
_entity.pdbx_description
1 polymer ?
#
loop_
_entity_poly.entity_id
_entity_poly.type
_entity_poly.pdbx_seq_one_letter_code
_entity_poly.pdbx_strand_id
1 'polypeptide(L)'
;MKKAIILARVSTKRQEDEGLSLKDIQLPRLRSYAEEQGFTVVKEFVFSESADRKMRKQFNEVIEFVTSTKDINAIVSYRVDRATRNFRDAVLFDDLRIEHDKELHFVDDRLVLTKNTVGRDIQDWDLKVFLAKQQINRLKEDARSSLIYKLSNGELQRMTILKSIMNIGDSKVHYKKR
;
A
#
# COMPACT_ATOMS: atom_id res chain seq x y z
N MET A 1 -21.23 -16.96 -11.74
CA MET A 1 -19.99 -16.24 -12.07
C MET A 1 -19.58 -15.49 -10.82
N LYS A 2 -18.35 -15.68 -10.30
CA LYS A 2 -17.90 -15.03 -9.06
C LYS A 2 -17.64 -13.55 -9.34
N LYS A 3 -17.92 -12.67 -8.39
CA LYS A 3 -17.68 -11.23 -8.55
C LYS A 3 -16.43 -10.80 -7.80
N ALA A 4 -15.67 -9.89 -8.40
CA ALA A 4 -14.46 -9.37 -7.82
C ALA A 4 -14.43 -7.84 -7.85
N ILE A 5 -13.67 -7.26 -6.93
CA ILE A 5 -13.19 -5.88 -7.06
C ILE A 5 -11.71 -5.88 -7.41
N ILE A 6 -11.26 -4.83 -8.10
CA ILE A 6 -9.84 -4.57 -8.32
C ILE A 6 -9.40 -3.47 -7.36
N LEU A 7 -8.30 -3.70 -6.65
CA LEU A 7 -7.66 -2.75 -5.77
C LEU A 7 -6.25 -2.43 -6.28
N ALA A 8 -6.07 -1.25 -6.85
CA ALA A 8 -4.80 -0.80 -7.42
C ALA A 8 -4.31 0.49 -6.75
N ARG A 9 -3.00 0.65 -6.68
CA ARG A 9 -2.38 1.87 -6.17
C ARG A 9 -1.24 2.29 -7.07
N VAL A 10 -1.30 3.53 -7.52
CA VAL A 10 -0.34 4.14 -8.43
C VAL A 10 0.47 5.22 -7.73
N SER A 11 1.79 5.19 -7.92
CA SER A 11 2.69 6.24 -7.46
C SER A 11 2.58 7.45 -8.37
N THR A 12 2.37 8.65 -7.83
CA THR A 12 2.34 9.90 -8.63
C THR A 12 3.69 10.21 -9.23
N LYS A 13 4.79 9.93 -8.52
CA LYS A 13 6.13 10.24 -8.99
C LYS A 13 6.52 9.42 -10.23
N ARG A 14 6.16 8.14 -10.26
CA ARG A 14 6.32 7.31 -11.46
C ARG A 14 5.31 7.63 -12.57
N GLN A 15 4.16 8.24 -12.26
CA GLN A 15 3.27 8.77 -13.30
C GLN A 15 3.91 9.96 -14.05
N GLU A 16 4.68 10.79 -13.33
CA GLU A 16 5.42 11.93 -13.91
C GLU A 16 6.69 11.48 -14.67
N ASP A 17 7.46 10.52 -14.13
CA ASP A 17 8.73 10.10 -14.73
C ASP A 17 8.57 9.06 -15.87
N GLU A 18 7.57 8.17 -15.81
CA GLU A 18 7.47 7.03 -16.75
C GLU A 18 6.26 7.08 -17.69
N GLY A 19 5.33 8.03 -17.54
CA GLY A 19 4.26 8.40 -18.49
C GLY A 19 3.26 7.32 -18.98
N LEU A 20 3.58 6.02 -18.90
CA LEU A 20 2.99 4.94 -19.70
C LEU A 20 3.07 3.54 -19.02
N SER A 21 3.68 3.36 -17.84
CA SER A 21 3.99 2.01 -17.32
C SER A 21 3.09 1.53 -16.16
N LEU A 22 2.58 2.41 -15.31
CA LEU A 22 1.94 1.99 -14.04
C LEU A 22 0.43 1.77 -14.12
N LYS A 23 -0.31 2.68 -14.76
CA LYS A 23 -1.74 2.47 -15.04
C LYS A 23 -1.95 1.47 -16.17
N ASP A 24 -1.05 1.46 -17.14
CA ASP A 24 -1.19 0.68 -18.38
C ASP A 24 -0.65 -0.75 -18.27
N ILE A 25 0.15 -1.10 -17.25
CA ILE A 25 0.56 -2.50 -17.01
C ILE A 25 -0.21 -3.13 -15.86
N GLN A 26 -0.38 -2.44 -14.72
CA GLN A 26 -1.03 -3.06 -13.55
C GLN A 26 -2.51 -3.33 -13.81
N LEU A 27 -3.29 -2.31 -14.20
CA LEU A 27 -4.74 -2.50 -14.35
C LEU A 27 -5.08 -3.52 -15.46
N PRO A 28 -4.47 -3.47 -16.67
CA PRO A 28 -4.70 -4.50 -17.66
C PRO A 28 -4.33 -5.89 -17.17
N ARG A 29 -3.20 -6.07 -16.47
CA ARG A 29 -2.83 -7.38 -15.90
C ARG A 29 -3.81 -7.87 -14.85
N LEU A 30 -4.36 -6.99 -14.00
CA LEU A 30 -5.37 -7.36 -13.01
C LEU A 30 -6.71 -7.71 -13.67
N ARG A 31 -7.09 -7.00 -14.75
CA ARG A 31 -8.29 -7.30 -15.54
C ARG A 31 -8.18 -8.64 -16.27
N SER A 32 -7.06 -8.87 -16.97
CA SER A 32 -6.80 -10.15 -17.65
C SER A 32 -6.79 -11.31 -16.66
N TYR A 33 -6.13 -11.15 -15.50
CA TYR A 33 -6.18 -12.15 -14.44
C TYR A 33 -7.61 -12.42 -13.96
N ALA A 34 -8.40 -11.37 -13.73
CA ALA A 34 -9.79 -11.52 -13.30
C ALA A 34 -10.64 -12.28 -14.35
N GLU A 35 -10.45 -11.99 -15.64
CA GLU A 35 -11.09 -12.69 -16.74
C GLU A 35 -10.68 -14.16 -16.81
N GLU A 36 -9.38 -14.46 -16.70
CA GLU A 36 -8.83 -15.82 -16.67
C GLU A 36 -9.37 -16.65 -15.49
N GLN A 37 -9.62 -16.02 -14.34
CA GLN A 37 -10.21 -16.66 -13.16
C GLN A 37 -11.75 -16.73 -13.22
N GLY A 38 -12.39 -16.24 -14.29
CA GLY A 38 -13.84 -16.22 -14.45
C GLY A 38 -14.56 -15.25 -13.51
N PHE A 39 -13.89 -14.17 -13.10
CA PHE A 39 -14.45 -13.11 -12.27
C PHE A 39 -15.14 -12.03 -13.09
N THR A 40 -16.32 -11.60 -12.62
CA THR A 40 -16.94 -10.35 -13.06
C THR A 40 -16.40 -9.20 -12.21
N VAL A 41 -15.64 -8.28 -12.81
CA VAL A 41 -15.14 -7.09 -12.12
C VAL A 41 -16.29 -6.10 -11.89
N VAL A 42 -16.69 -5.93 -10.63
CA VAL A 42 -17.81 -5.04 -10.24
C VAL A 42 -17.36 -3.59 -10.15
N LYS A 43 -16.14 -3.38 -9.63
CA LYS A 43 -15.62 -2.05 -9.39
C LYS A 43 -14.09 -2.07 -9.29
N GLU A 44 -13.48 -1.00 -9.78
CA GLU A 44 -12.05 -0.76 -9.65
C GLU A 44 -11.80 0.42 -8.72
N PHE A 45 -10.94 0.21 -7.73
CA PHE A 45 -10.51 1.23 -6.78
C PHE A 45 -9.04 1.53 -7.02
N VAL A 46 -8.77 2.75 -7.48
CA VAL A 46 -7.42 3.20 -7.84
C VAL A 46 -6.98 4.35 -6.94
N PHE A 47 -5.95 4.13 -6.12
CA PHE A 47 -5.41 5.14 -5.22
C PHE A 47 -4.16 5.82 -5.78
N SER A 48 -3.97 7.09 -5.43
CA SER A 48 -2.79 7.88 -5.75
C SER A 48 -1.91 8.10 -4.51
N GLU A 49 -0.59 7.90 -4.63
CA GLU A 49 0.35 8.05 -3.50
C GLU A 49 0.45 9.46 -2.91
N SER A 50 0.13 10.51 -3.67
CA SER A 50 0.22 11.90 -3.19
C SER A 50 -0.89 12.30 -2.20
N ALA A 51 -1.91 11.46 -2.04
CA ALA A 51 -3.13 11.79 -1.30
C ALA A 51 -3.22 11.10 0.07
N ASP A 52 -2.11 11.00 0.81
CA ASP A 52 -1.96 10.20 2.04
C ASP A 52 -3.13 10.34 3.06
N ARG A 53 -3.68 11.55 3.24
CA ARG A 53 -4.84 11.78 4.14
C ARG A 53 -6.17 11.28 3.56
N LYS A 54 -6.39 11.38 2.25
CA LYS A 54 -7.64 10.92 1.60
C LYS A 54 -7.64 9.41 1.39
N MET A 55 -6.47 8.80 1.20
CA MET A 55 -6.32 7.37 0.97
C MET A 55 -6.91 6.49 2.07
N ARG A 56 -6.73 6.84 3.35
CA ARG A 56 -7.29 6.03 4.46
C ARG A 56 -8.81 5.99 4.43
N LYS A 57 -9.44 7.13 4.15
CA LYS A 57 -10.90 7.21 4.05
C LYS A 57 -11.39 6.37 2.87
N GLN A 58 -10.76 6.51 1.72
CA GLN A 58 -11.12 5.72 0.53
C GLN A 58 -10.89 4.21 0.77
N PHE A 59 -9.83 3.81 1.47
CA PHE A 59 -9.60 2.40 1.78
C PHE A 59 -10.66 1.87 2.76
N ASN A 60 -11.09 2.64 3.77
CA ASN A 60 -12.25 2.27 4.59
C ASN A 60 -13.51 2.08 3.75
N GLU A 61 -13.79 2.99 2.82
CA GLU A 61 -14.94 2.89 1.91
C GLU A 61 -14.87 1.61 1.05
N VAL A 62 -13.67 1.17 0.64
CA VAL A 62 -13.50 -0.12 -0.04
C VAL A 62 -13.86 -1.28 0.87
N ILE A 63 -13.32 -1.31 2.09
CA ILE A 63 -13.60 -2.38 3.05
C ILE A 63 -15.10 -2.45 3.32
N GLU A 64 -15.74 -1.31 3.63
CA GLU A 64 -17.18 -1.21 3.84
C GLU A 64 -18.00 -1.69 2.64
N PHE A 65 -17.57 -1.33 1.41
CA PHE A 65 -18.23 -1.78 0.19
C PHE A 65 -18.17 -3.31 0.03
N VAL A 66 -17.02 -3.92 0.30
CA VAL A 66 -16.83 -5.37 0.19
C VAL A 66 -17.56 -6.12 1.31
N THR A 67 -17.58 -5.59 2.54
CA THR A 67 -18.29 -6.21 3.66
C THR A 67 -19.81 -6.10 3.54
N SER A 68 -20.33 -4.97 3.04
CA SER A 68 -21.78 -4.75 2.89
C SER A 68 -22.38 -5.49 1.70
N THR A 69 -21.57 -5.81 0.68
CA THR A 69 -22.03 -6.47 -0.54
C THR A 69 -21.72 -7.97 -0.48
N LYS A 70 -22.72 -8.78 -0.12
CA LYS A 70 -22.56 -10.25 -0.03
C LYS A 70 -22.08 -10.91 -1.33
N ASP A 71 -22.40 -10.30 -2.46
CA ASP A 71 -22.15 -10.84 -3.79
C ASP A 71 -20.69 -10.68 -4.25
N ILE A 72 -19.86 -9.88 -3.57
CA ILE A 72 -18.43 -9.77 -3.89
C ILE A 72 -17.71 -10.98 -3.27
N ASN A 73 -17.03 -11.78 -4.09
CA ASN A 73 -16.31 -12.97 -3.65
C ASN A 73 -14.81 -12.73 -3.50
N ALA A 74 -14.23 -11.87 -4.33
CA ALA A 74 -12.78 -11.74 -4.41
C ALA A 74 -12.30 -10.28 -4.45
N ILE A 75 -11.09 -10.08 -3.98
CA ILE A 75 -10.35 -8.83 -4.08
C ILE A 75 -9.05 -9.12 -4.83
N VAL A 76 -8.88 -8.46 -5.96
CA VAL A 76 -7.72 -8.64 -6.83
C VAL A 76 -6.82 -7.42 -6.72
N SER A 77 -5.58 -7.63 -6.29
CA SER A 77 -4.56 -6.61 -6.19
C SER A 77 -3.25 -7.06 -6.82
N TYR A 78 -2.36 -6.10 -7.07
CA TYR A 78 -1.10 -6.37 -7.75
C TYR A 78 -0.11 -7.11 -6.84
N ARG A 79 0.13 -6.58 -5.63
CA ARG A 79 1.03 -7.12 -4.62
C ARG A 79 0.55 -6.80 -3.21
N VAL A 80 1.04 -7.54 -2.23
CA VAL A 80 0.75 -7.34 -0.80
C VAL A 80 1.15 -5.94 -0.36
N ASP A 81 2.34 -5.44 -0.71
CA ASP A 81 2.81 -4.11 -0.31
C ASP A 81 2.00 -2.94 -0.93
N ARG A 82 1.24 -3.21 -1.99
CA ARG A 82 0.34 -2.24 -2.64
C ARG A 82 -1.04 -2.24 -2.00
N ALA A 83 -1.47 -3.38 -1.45
CA ALA A 83 -2.72 -3.54 -0.71
C ALA A 83 -2.59 -3.12 0.77
N THR A 84 -1.49 -3.48 1.44
CA THR A 84 -1.29 -3.26 2.88
C THR A 84 -0.15 -2.27 3.15
N ARG A 85 -0.43 -1.06 3.65
CA ARG A 85 0.62 -0.09 4.05
C ARG A 85 1.06 -0.24 5.50
N ASN A 86 0.27 -0.94 6.30
CA ASN A 86 0.53 -1.11 7.72
C ASN A 86 -0.20 -2.36 8.21
N PHE A 87 0.15 -2.81 9.41
CA PHE A 87 -0.46 -3.99 10.01
C PHE A 87 -1.97 -3.88 10.17
N ARG A 88 -2.53 -2.67 10.35
CA ARG A 88 -3.98 -2.49 10.44
C ARG A 88 -4.68 -2.80 9.12
N ASP A 89 -4.07 -2.47 7.98
CA ASP A 89 -4.60 -2.85 6.67
C ASP A 89 -4.58 -4.37 6.51
N ALA A 90 -3.46 -5.01 6.89
CA ALA A 90 -3.33 -6.47 6.83
C ALA A 90 -4.38 -7.19 7.69
N VAL A 91 -4.66 -6.68 8.91
CA VAL A 91 -5.74 -7.20 9.76
C VAL A 91 -7.08 -7.08 9.06
N LEU A 92 -7.41 -5.93 8.46
CA LEU A 92 -8.69 -5.77 7.74
C LEU A 92 -8.82 -6.72 6.54
N PHE A 93 -7.72 -7.02 5.85
CA PHE A 93 -7.74 -8.03 4.78
C PHE A 93 -7.94 -9.43 5.32
N ASP A 94 -7.30 -9.78 6.44
CA ASP A 94 -7.47 -11.09 7.06
C ASP A 94 -8.89 -11.27 7.63
N ASP A 95 -9.49 -10.21 8.19
CA ASP A 95 -10.90 -10.17 8.59
C ASP A 95 -11.83 -10.44 7.39
N LEU A 96 -11.57 -9.78 6.25
CA LEU A 96 -12.31 -10.06 5.01
C LEU A 96 -12.20 -11.52 4.59
N ARG A 97 -11.02 -12.13 4.75
CA ARG A 97 -10.77 -13.52 4.39
C ARG A 97 -11.47 -14.50 5.33
N ILE A 98 -11.34 -14.33 6.63
CA ILE A 98 -11.80 -15.28 7.65
C ILE A 98 -13.30 -15.10 7.94
N GLU A 99 -13.71 -13.87 8.22
CA GLU A 99 -15.07 -13.53 8.70
C GLU A 99 -16.06 -13.37 7.55
N HIS A 100 -15.59 -12.84 6.41
CA HIS A 100 -16.44 -12.54 5.25
C HIS A 100 -16.25 -13.47 4.05
N ASP A 101 -15.41 -14.51 4.20
CA ASP A 101 -15.12 -15.53 3.19
C ASP A 101 -14.76 -14.94 1.82
N LYS A 102 -13.92 -13.89 1.84
CA LYS A 102 -13.41 -13.24 0.64
C LYS A 102 -12.07 -13.82 0.22
N GLU A 103 -11.91 -14.09 -1.07
CA GLU A 103 -10.64 -14.50 -1.65
C GLU A 103 -9.75 -13.27 -1.89
N LEU A 104 -8.48 -13.35 -1.51
CA LEU A 104 -7.49 -12.31 -1.72
C LEU A 104 -6.49 -12.77 -2.77
N HIS A 105 -6.42 -12.08 -3.90
CA HIS A 105 -5.54 -12.43 -5.01
C HIS A 105 -4.48 -11.35 -5.19
N PHE A 106 -3.21 -11.73 -5.06
CA PHE A 106 -2.05 -10.88 -5.31
C PHE A 106 -1.30 -11.38 -6.55
N VAL A 107 -1.58 -10.76 -7.70
CA VAL A 107 -1.27 -11.31 -9.02
C VAL A 107 0.23 -11.41 -9.31
N ASP A 108 1.02 -10.39 -8.95
CA ASP A 108 2.46 -10.41 -9.20
C ASP A 108 3.20 -11.27 -8.18
N ASP A 109 2.69 -11.30 -6.95
CA ASP A 109 3.18 -12.15 -5.86
C ASP A 109 2.81 -13.63 -6.03
N ARG A 110 1.94 -13.96 -7.01
CA ARG A 110 1.37 -15.30 -7.25
C ARG A 110 0.79 -15.94 -5.99
N LEU A 111 0.14 -15.10 -5.17
CA LEU A 111 -0.38 -15.49 -3.86
C LEU A 111 -1.90 -15.35 -3.86
N VAL A 112 -2.60 -16.45 -3.54
CA VAL A 112 -4.06 -16.47 -3.38
C VAL A 112 -4.38 -16.97 -1.97
N LEU A 113 -5.08 -16.14 -1.20
CA LEU A 113 -5.51 -16.47 0.15
C LEU A 113 -7.02 -16.64 0.17
N THR A 114 -7.47 -17.78 0.66
CA THR A 114 -8.88 -18.09 0.92
C THR A 114 -9.06 -18.28 2.42
N LYS A 115 -10.30 -18.41 2.89
CA LYS A 115 -10.59 -18.76 4.29
C LYS A 115 -9.85 -20.02 4.78
N ASN A 116 -9.64 -20.97 3.89
CA ASN A 116 -9.03 -22.27 4.21
C ASN A 116 -7.51 -22.31 3.98
N THR A 117 -6.90 -21.22 3.52
CA THR A 117 -5.45 -21.17 3.30
C THR A 117 -4.68 -21.26 4.62
N VAL A 118 -3.68 -22.12 4.67
CA VAL A 118 -2.84 -22.40 5.84
C VAL A 118 -1.38 -22.65 5.42
N GLY A 119 -0.46 -22.64 6.39
CA GLY A 119 0.92 -23.04 6.17
C GLY A 119 1.73 -22.01 5.38
N ARG A 120 2.36 -22.43 4.28
CA ARG A 120 3.36 -21.63 3.54
C ARG A 120 2.81 -20.31 3.02
N ASP A 121 1.59 -20.29 2.49
CA ASP A 121 1.03 -19.09 1.89
C ASP A 121 0.69 -18.03 2.95
N ILE A 122 0.31 -18.45 4.16
CA ILE A 122 0.14 -17.53 5.31
C ILE A 122 1.49 -16.99 5.76
N GLN A 123 2.54 -17.83 5.80
CA GLN A 123 3.90 -17.36 6.12
C GLN A 123 4.42 -16.34 5.09
N ASP A 124 4.16 -16.57 3.80
CA ASP A 124 4.53 -15.66 2.71
C ASP A 124 3.76 -14.34 2.80
N TRP A 125 2.46 -14.39 3.10
CA TRP A 125 1.65 -13.22 3.43
C TRP A 125 2.24 -12.41 4.59
N ASP A 126 2.48 -13.05 5.74
CA ASP A 126 2.99 -12.38 6.95
C ASP A 126 4.34 -11.73 6.71
N LEU A 127 5.25 -12.43 6.01
CA LEU A 127 6.56 -11.90 5.65
C LEU A 127 6.45 -10.70 4.72
N LYS A 128 5.58 -10.76 3.70
CA LYS A 128 5.36 -9.64 2.76
C LYS A 128 4.75 -8.43 3.46
N VAL A 129 3.80 -8.63 4.37
CA VAL A 129 3.23 -7.55 5.21
C VAL A 129 4.32 -6.90 6.07
N PHE A 130 5.18 -7.71 6.70
CA PHE A 130 6.32 -7.22 7.47
C PHE A 130 7.29 -6.39 6.62
N LEU A 131 7.70 -6.90 5.46
CA LEU A 131 8.62 -6.21 4.54
C LEU A 131 8.03 -4.90 4.02
N ALA A 132 6.73 -4.89 3.70
CA ALA A 132 6.02 -3.67 3.29
C ALA A 132 6.06 -2.60 4.38
N LYS A 133 5.86 -3.00 5.65
CA LYS A 133 5.97 -2.10 6.80
C LYS A 133 7.39 -1.56 6.97
N GLN A 134 8.40 -2.42 6.82
CA GLN A 134 9.81 -2.03 6.91
C GLN A 134 10.19 -1.00 5.84
N GLN A 135 9.76 -1.20 4.60
CA GLN A 135 9.99 -0.24 3.52
C GLN A 135 9.39 1.13 3.82
N ILE A 136 8.17 1.18 4.36
CA ILE A 136 7.52 2.44 4.74
C ILE A 136 8.25 3.12 5.90
N ASN A 137 8.73 2.35 6.89
CA ASN A 137 9.51 2.91 7.98
C ASN A 137 10.83 3.52 7.47
N ARG A 138 11.52 2.82 6.56
CA ARG A 138 12.74 3.33 5.92
C ARG A 138 12.49 4.64 5.16
N LEU A 139 11.41 4.72 4.37
CA LEU A 139 11.04 5.96 3.68
C LEU A 139 10.82 7.14 4.65
N LYS A 140 10.28 6.87 5.85
CA LYS A 140 10.13 7.89 6.89
C LYS A 140 11.47 8.31 7.50
N GLU A 141 12.39 7.37 7.70
CA GLU A 141 13.75 7.63 8.17
C GLU A 141 14.54 8.47 7.16
N ASP A 142 14.46 8.12 5.87
CA ASP A 142 15.10 8.86 4.78
C ASP A 142 14.54 10.28 4.67
N ALA A 143 13.21 10.44 4.79
CA ALA A 143 12.56 11.75 4.79
C ALA A 143 13.00 12.61 5.98
N ARG A 144 13.09 12.03 7.19
CA ARG A 144 13.60 12.72 8.37
C ARG A 144 15.07 13.12 8.21
N SER A 145 15.90 12.21 7.72
CA SER A 145 17.32 12.45 7.50
C SER A 145 17.55 13.57 6.48
N SER A 146 16.77 13.59 5.38
CA SER A 146 16.79 14.67 4.39
C SER A 146 16.36 16.01 4.97
N LEU A 147 15.31 16.04 5.81
CA LEU A 147 14.88 17.25 6.51
C LEU A 147 15.96 17.77 7.47
N ILE A 148 16.60 16.89 8.24
CA ILE A 148 17.70 17.23 9.14
C ILE A 148 18.87 17.82 8.36
N TYR A 149 19.26 17.21 7.23
CA TYR A 149 20.34 17.70 6.36
C TYR A 149 20.04 19.11 5.81
N LYS A 150 18.83 19.34 5.30
CA LYS A 150 18.41 20.66 4.81
C LYS A 150 18.36 21.72 5.91
N LEU A 151 17.95 21.34 7.12
CA LEU A 151 17.97 22.21 8.31
C LEU A 151 19.40 22.55 8.74
N SER A 152 20.33 21.59 8.75
CA SER A 152 21.72 21.84 9.14
C SER A 152 22.47 22.73 8.14
N ASN A 153 22.08 22.70 6.86
CA ASN A 153 22.69 23.52 5.81
C ASN A 153 22.01 24.89 5.63
N GLY A 154 21.00 25.24 6.46
CA GLY A 154 20.29 26.51 6.33
C GLY A 154 19.39 26.62 5.08
N GLU A 155 19.15 25.52 4.37
CA GLU A 155 18.32 25.47 3.15
C GLU A 155 16.81 25.57 3.46
N LEU A 156 16.41 25.50 4.74
CA LEU A 156 15.03 25.62 5.21
C LEU A 156 14.85 26.89 6.06
N GLN A 157 14.21 27.92 5.50
CA GLN A 157 14.00 29.23 6.14
C GLN A 157 13.08 29.23 7.39
N ARG A 158 12.32 28.15 7.64
CA ARG A 158 11.46 27.98 8.84
C ARG A 158 12.14 27.11 9.90
N MET A 159 13.31 27.53 10.38
CA MET A 159 14.08 26.76 11.37
C MET A 159 13.43 26.70 12.76
N THR A 160 12.68 27.73 13.17
CA THR A 160 12.23 27.89 14.56
C THR A 160 11.07 26.96 14.95
N ILE A 161 10.07 26.80 14.07
CA ILE A 161 8.87 25.99 14.37
C ILE A 161 9.20 24.48 14.30
N LEU A 162 10.03 24.06 13.33
CA LEU A 162 10.37 22.65 13.15
C LEU A 162 11.30 22.11 14.24
N LYS A 163 12.25 22.90 14.75
CA LYS A 163 13.14 22.48 15.86
C LYS A 163 12.34 22.18 17.14
N SER A 164 11.35 23.01 17.45
CA SER A 164 10.44 22.83 18.59
C SER A 164 9.58 21.57 18.47
N ILE A 165 9.10 21.23 17.27
CA ILE A 165 8.26 20.03 17.04
C ILE A 165 9.09 18.74 17.07
N MET A 166 10.35 18.79 16.65
CA MET A 166 11.19 17.60 16.50
C MET A 166 12.10 17.30 17.70
N ASN A 167 12.05 18.08 18.78
CA ASN A 167 12.89 17.90 19.98
C ASN A 167 14.39 17.75 19.67
N ILE A 168 14.87 18.42 18.62
CA ILE A 168 16.27 18.40 18.25
C ILE A 168 16.98 19.44 19.11
N GLY A 169 17.63 18.99 20.20
CA GLY A 169 18.59 19.81 20.94
C GLY A 169 19.78 20.18 20.05
N ASP A 170 20.45 21.30 20.37
CA ASP A 170 21.58 21.85 19.61
C ASP A 170 22.84 20.95 19.70
N SER A 171 22.77 19.73 19.16
CA SER A 171 23.93 18.89 18.94
C SER A 171 24.47 19.15 17.54
N LYS A 172 25.61 19.82 17.45
CA LYS A 172 26.41 19.97 16.23
C LYS A 172 26.73 18.58 15.65
N VAL A 173 26.01 18.16 14.62
CA VAL A 173 26.34 16.92 13.89
C VAL A 173 27.46 17.23 12.92
N HIS A 174 28.70 16.87 13.30
CA HIS A 174 29.83 16.85 12.37
C HIS A 174 29.71 15.66 11.42
N TYR A 175 29.13 15.86 10.24
CA TYR A 175 29.28 14.91 9.15
C TYR A 175 30.65 15.11 8.49
N LYS A 176 31.60 14.21 8.80
CA LYS A 176 32.81 14.00 8.01
C LYS A 176 32.38 13.49 6.63
N LYS A 177 32.57 14.29 5.58
CA LYS A 177 32.51 13.82 4.19
C LYS A 177 33.52 12.68 4.03
N ARG A 178 33.05 11.51 3.60
CA ARG A 178 33.87 10.48 2.97
C ARG A 178 33.69 10.61 1.46
#